data_AF-A0A936TLW7-F1
#
_entry.id   AF-A0A936TLW7-F1
#
_cell.length_a   1.000
_cell.length_b   1.000
_cell.length_c   1.000
_cell.angle_alpha   90.00
_cell.angle_beta   90.00
_cell.angle_gamma   90.00
#
_symmetry.space_group_name_H-M   'P 1'
#
loop_
_entity.id
_entity.type
_entity.pdbx_description
1 polymer ?
#
loop_
_entity_poly.entity_id
_entity_poly.type
_entity_poly.pdbx_seq_one_letter_code
_entity_poly.pdbx_strand_id
1 'polypeptide(L)'
;MTLQQAETAKQRAERFALNVLRDEDLADDIADESLEDWIERKGITIKNPQKENKPMATRQPSKADLENKIAELEEELSEYKEREEQMCELLGLEPEDEDEEIEDEDFEEEDEAA
;
A
#
# COMPACT_ATOMS: atom_id res chain seq x y z
N MET A 1 13.49 9.39 -11.20
CA MET A 1 14.88 8.93 -10.92
C MET A 1 15.53 9.95 -9.99
N THR A 2 16.31 9.54 -9.00
CA THR A 2 17.04 10.49 -8.13
C THR A 2 18.36 10.90 -8.78
N LEU A 3 18.98 12.00 -8.32
CA LEU A 3 20.30 12.44 -8.81
C LEU A 3 21.38 11.34 -8.67
N GLN A 4 21.41 10.67 -7.51
CA GLN A 4 22.36 9.58 -7.26
C GLN A 4 22.12 8.38 -8.21
N GLN A 5 20.87 8.09 -8.56
CA GLN A 5 20.56 7.06 -9.55
C GLN A 5 21.05 7.47 -10.95
N ALA A 6 20.98 8.76 -11.30
CA ALA A 6 21.50 9.29 -12.56
C ALA A 6 23.01 9.19 -12.66
N GLU A 7 23.73 9.56 -11.61
CA GLU A 7 25.18 9.40 -11.56
C GLU A 7 25.61 7.93 -11.72
N THR A 8 24.93 7.03 -11.01
CA THR A 8 25.19 5.59 -11.13
C THR A 8 24.90 5.07 -12.54
N ALA A 9 23.84 5.57 -13.18
CA ALA A 9 23.47 5.17 -14.53
C ALA A 9 24.46 5.71 -15.58
N LYS A 10 24.98 6.93 -15.40
CA LYS A 10 26.03 7.52 -16.24
C LYS A 10 27.31 6.69 -16.19
N GLN A 11 27.77 6.34 -14.98
CA GLN A 11 28.96 5.48 -14.79
C GLN A 11 28.78 4.08 -15.42
N ARG A 12 27.57 3.52 -15.38
CA ARG A 12 27.28 2.25 -16.06
C ARG A 12 27.33 2.40 -17.58
N ALA A 13 26.85 3.52 -18.12
CA ALA A 13 26.90 3.80 -19.55
C ALA A 13 28.35 3.92 -20.06
N GLU A 14 29.20 4.62 -19.31
CA GLU A 14 30.65 4.70 -19.56
C GLU A 14 31.29 3.30 -19.59
N ARG A 15 31.07 2.51 -18.53
CA ARG A 15 31.60 1.15 -18.45
C ARG A 15 31.05 0.23 -19.55
N PHE A 16 29.82 0.46 -20.00
CA PHE A 16 29.21 -0.31 -21.08
C PHE A 16 29.81 0.06 -22.44
N ALA A 17 30.02 1.36 -22.70
CA ALA A 17 30.72 1.83 -23.89
C ALA A 17 32.13 1.22 -23.97
N LEU A 18 32.87 1.28 -22.87
CA LEU A 18 34.23 0.76 -22.81
C LEU A 18 34.29 -0.78 -22.91
N ASN A 19 33.51 -1.51 -22.12
CA ASN A 19 33.69 -2.96 -21.97
C ASN A 19 32.86 -3.80 -22.94
N VAL A 20 31.68 -3.30 -23.33
CA VAL A 20 30.73 -4.07 -24.16
C VAL A 20 30.75 -3.60 -25.61
N LEU A 21 30.64 -2.29 -25.83
CA LEU A 21 30.70 -1.73 -27.17
C LEU A 21 32.15 -1.63 -27.68
N ARG A 22 33.13 -1.62 -26.76
CA ARG A 22 34.56 -1.41 -27.06
C ARG A 22 34.78 -0.12 -27.83
N ASP A 23 34.01 0.89 -27.47
CA ASP A 23 34.05 2.23 -28.04
C ASP A 23 34.66 3.15 -26.97
N GLU A 24 35.98 3.35 -27.06
CA GLU A 24 36.77 4.16 -26.13
C GLU A 24 36.44 5.64 -26.29
N ASP A 25 36.29 6.11 -27.53
CA ASP A 25 35.92 7.50 -27.82
C ASP A 25 34.55 7.85 -27.19
N LEU A 26 33.56 6.97 -27.35
CA LEU A 26 32.25 7.16 -26.72
C LEU A 26 32.29 7.06 -25.20
N ALA A 27 33.18 6.25 -24.64
CA ALA A 27 33.34 6.15 -23.19
C ALA A 27 33.91 7.45 -22.60
N ASP A 28 34.92 8.02 -23.27
CA ASP A 28 35.54 9.29 -22.88
C ASP A 28 34.54 10.46 -23.04
N ASP A 29 33.80 10.50 -24.15
CA ASP A 29 32.73 11.49 -24.35
C ASP A 29 31.68 11.46 -23.24
N ILE A 30 31.29 10.26 -22.80
CA ILE A 30 30.34 10.10 -21.67
C ILE A 30 31.01 10.49 -20.35
N ALA A 31 32.29 10.18 -20.14
CA ALA A 31 33.00 10.51 -18.90
C ALA A 31 33.08 12.04 -18.71
N ASP A 32 33.45 12.76 -19.77
CA ASP A 32 33.67 14.21 -19.79
C ASP A 32 32.36 15.03 -19.81
N GLU A 33 31.25 14.45 -20.31
CA GLU A 33 29.92 15.09 -20.28
C GLU A 33 29.48 15.41 -18.83
N SER A 34 28.88 16.55 -18.56
CA SER A 34 28.38 16.83 -17.21
C SER A 34 27.16 15.94 -16.88
N LEU A 35 26.85 15.75 -15.59
CA LEU A 35 25.68 14.95 -15.22
C LEU A 35 24.37 15.59 -15.74
N GLU A 36 24.27 16.92 -15.69
CA GLU A 36 23.12 17.68 -16.21
C GLU A 36 22.95 17.45 -17.71
N ASP A 37 24.02 17.59 -18.49
CA ASP A 37 23.99 17.42 -19.95
C ASP A 37 23.64 15.98 -20.34
N TRP A 38 24.19 15.00 -19.61
CA TRP A 38 23.88 13.58 -19.82
C TRP A 38 22.40 13.27 -19.53
N ILE A 39 21.84 13.87 -18.46
CA ILE A 39 20.43 13.74 -18.10
C ILE A 39 19.53 14.35 -19.19
N GLU A 40 19.87 15.56 -19.66
CA GLU A 40 19.11 16.26 -20.70
C GLU A 40 19.13 15.48 -22.02
N ARG A 41 20.33 15.06 -22.47
CA ARG A 41 20.51 14.26 -23.69
C ARG A 41 19.75 12.93 -23.65
N LYS A 42 19.66 12.30 -22.47
CA LYS A 42 18.92 11.05 -22.27
C LYS A 42 17.43 11.26 -21.97
N GLY A 43 16.97 12.51 -21.80
CA GLY A 43 15.59 12.82 -21.43
C GLY A 43 15.20 12.28 -20.04
N ILE A 44 16.16 12.18 -19.12
CA ILE A 44 15.92 11.64 -17.78
C ILE A 44 15.27 12.70 -16.90
N THR A 45 14.07 12.42 -16.37
CA THR A 45 13.45 13.32 -15.39
C THR A 45 13.92 12.99 -13.97
N ILE A 46 14.61 13.95 -13.34
CA ILE A 46 14.93 13.88 -11.91
C ILE A 46 13.67 14.14 -11.09
N LYS A 47 13.28 13.14 -10.29
CA LYS A 47 12.19 13.26 -9.32
C LYS A 47 12.82 13.44 -7.95
N ASN A 48 12.48 14.54 -7.29
CA ASN A 48 12.82 14.73 -5.88
C ASN A 48 12.19 13.57 -5.09
N PRO A 49 12.92 12.86 -4.20
CA PRO A 49 12.31 11.83 -3.38
C PRO A 49 11.30 12.45 -2.41
N GLN A 50 10.08 12.69 -2.88
CA GLN A 50 8.93 12.55 -1.99
C GLN A 50 8.99 11.13 -1.46
N LYS A 51 8.80 10.94 -0.15
CA LYS A 51 8.64 9.62 0.44
C LYS A 51 7.59 8.88 -0.38
N GLU A 52 8.04 8.04 -1.32
CA GLU A 52 7.19 7.07 -1.96
C GLU A 52 6.79 6.19 -0.79
N ASN A 53 5.57 6.42 -0.28
CA ASN A 53 4.86 5.43 0.51
C ASN A 53 4.75 4.23 -0.42
N LYS A 54 5.79 3.40 -0.45
CA LYS A 54 5.67 2.04 -0.97
C LYS A 54 4.49 1.50 -0.19
N PRO A 55 3.37 1.14 -0.83
CA PRO A 55 2.39 0.34 -0.13
C PRO A 55 3.16 -0.91 0.25
N MET A 56 3.58 -0.99 1.51
CA MET A 56 3.87 -2.25 2.12
C MET A 56 2.62 -3.05 1.82
N ALA A 57 2.76 -4.13 1.06
CA ALA A 57 1.67 -5.06 0.86
C ALA A 57 1.33 -5.62 2.26
N THR A 58 0.55 -4.88 3.03
CA THR A 58 -0.24 -5.43 4.12
C THR A 58 -1.10 -6.45 3.40
N ARG A 59 -0.78 -7.73 3.58
CA ARG A 59 -1.61 -8.82 3.12
C ARG A 59 -3.01 -8.54 3.66
N GLN A 60 -3.86 -7.99 2.79
CA GLN A 60 -5.27 -7.81 3.13
C GLN A 60 -5.76 -9.22 3.48
N PRO A 61 -6.45 -9.40 4.62
CA PRO A 61 -6.99 -10.70 4.97
C PRO A 61 -7.83 -11.21 3.80
N SER A 62 -7.61 -12.47 3.43
CA SER A 62 -8.42 -13.09 2.38
C SER A 62 -9.86 -13.24 2.87
N LYS A 63 -10.80 -13.45 1.95
CA LYS A 63 -12.20 -13.74 2.31
C LYS A 63 -12.29 -14.86 3.34
N ALA A 64 -11.49 -15.92 3.20
CA ALA A 64 -11.43 -17.02 4.16
C ALA A 64 -10.88 -16.60 5.53
N ASP A 65 -9.90 -15.69 5.56
CA ASP A 65 -9.36 -15.16 6.83
C ASP A 65 -10.43 -14.32 7.56
N LEU A 66 -11.23 -13.55 6.80
CA LEU A 66 -12.34 -12.77 7.33
C LEU A 66 -13.48 -13.66 7.83
N GLU A 67 -13.86 -14.69 7.07
CA GLU A 67 -14.89 -15.66 7.46
C GLU A 67 -14.50 -16.43 8.73
N ASN A 68 -13.23 -16.85 8.85
CA ASN A 68 -12.74 -17.47 10.08
C ASN A 68 -12.79 -16.50 11.26
N LYS A 69 -12.48 -15.21 11.04
CA LYS A 69 -12.54 -14.22 12.11
C LYS A 69 -13.98 -13.93 12.54
N ILE A 70 -14.93 -13.95 11.60
CA ILE A 70 -16.36 -13.84 11.90
C ILE A 70 -16.79 -15.01 12.78
N ALA A 71 -16.47 -16.25 12.39
CA ALA A 71 -16.83 -17.43 13.18
C ALA A 71 -16.24 -17.41 14.60
N GLU A 72 -14.97 -17.00 14.74
CA GLU A 72 -14.33 -16.83 16.06
C GLU A 72 -15.05 -15.76 16.91
N LEU A 73 -15.40 -14.62 16.32
CA LEU A 73 -16.10 -13.55 17.03
C LEU A 73 -17.54 -13.94 17.40
N GLU A 74 -18.23 -14.71 16.57
CA GLU A 74 -19.57 -15.22 16.87
C GLU A 74 -19.55 -16.22 18.03
N GLU A 75 -18.53 -17.09 18.11
CA GLU A 75 -18.32 -17.99 19.23
C GLU A 75 -18.03 -17.22 20.53
N GLU A 76 -17.13 -16.23 20.49
CA GLU A 76 -16.83 -15.37 21.64
C GLU A 76 -18.08 -14.62 22.13
N LEU A 77 -18.87 -14.04 21.22
CA LEU A 77 -20.13 -13.38 21.56
C LEU A 77 -21.12 -14.33 22.22
N SER A 78 -21.23 -15.57 21.73
CA SER A 78 -22.09 -16.58 22.35
C SER A 78 -21.63 -16.90 23.78
N GLU A 79 -20.33 -17.04 24.01
CA GLU A 79 -19.78 -17.28 25.36
C GLU A 79 -20.03 -16.09 26.29
N TYR A 80 -19.85 -14.86 25.81
CA TYR A 80 -20.13 -13.66 26.61
C TYR A 80 -21.61 -13.54 26.96
N LYS A 81 -22.52 -13.84 26.03
CA LYS A 81 -23.97 -13.83 26.27
C LYS A 81 -24.38 -14.88 27.30
N GLU A 82 -23.85 -16.10 27.21
CA GLU A 82 -24.11 -17.14 28.21
C GLU A 82 -23.60 -16.71 29.59
N ARG A 83 -22.41 -16.10 29.66
CA ARG A 83 -21.86 -15.58 30.91
C ARG A 83 -22.68 -14.42 31.48
N GLU A 84 -23.17 -13.54 30.62
CA GLU A 84 -24.04 -12.44 31.01
C GLU A 84 -25.35 -12.98 31.61
N GLU A 85 -25.98 -13.94 30.95
CA GLU A 85 -27.18 -14.61 31.46
C GLU A 85 -26.93 -15.24 32.84
N GLN A 86 -25.80 -15.93 33.03
CA GLN A 86 -25.42 -16.48 34.34
C GLN A 86 -25.24 -15.40 35.43
N MET A 87 -24.69 -14.24 35.07
CA MET A 87 -24.53 -13.12 36.01
C MET A 87 -25.87 -12.46 36.33
N CYS A 88 -26.73 -12.29 35.33
CA CYS A 88 -28.09 -11.79 35.47
C CYS A 88 -28.93 -12.71 36.36
N GLU A 89 -28.84 -14.03 36.19
CA GLU A 89 -29.47 -15.02 37.06
C GLU A 89 -29.00 -14.85 38.53
N LEU A 90 -27.69 -14.67 38.75
CA LEU A 90 -27.11 -14.52 40.08
C LEU A 90 -27.53 -13.21 40.78
N LEU A 91 -27.64 -12.13 40.01
CA LEU A 91 -28.01 -10.80 40.52
C LEU A 91 -29.52 -10.56 40.54
N GLY A 92 -30.32 -11.45 39.93
CA GLY A 92 -31.76 -11.27 39.76
C GLY A 92 -32.11 -10.11 38.80
N LEU A 93 -31.24 -9.86 37.82
CA LEU A 93 -31.45 -8.88 36.75
C LEU A 93 -32.03 -9.60 35.52
N GLU A 94 -32.90 -8.94 34.77
CA GLU A 94 -33.29 -9.41 33.43
C GLU A 94 -32.22 -8.99 32.42
N PRO A 95 -31.90 -9.85 31.42
CA PRO A 95 -31.00 -9.46 30.34
C PRO A 95 -31.59 -8.31 29.52
N GLU A 96 -30.75 -7.42 28.99
CA GLU A 96 -31.18 -6.37 28.07
C GLU A 96 -31.37 -6.98 26.67
N ASP A 97 -32.59 -6.91 26.12
CA ASP A 97 -32.90 -7.35 24.75
C ASP A 97 -32.30 -6.35 23.72
N GLU A 98 -31.36 -6.80 22.89
CA GLU A 98 -30.68 -6.01 21.85
C GLU A 98 -31.52 -5.79 20.56
N ASP A 99 -32.85 -5.81 20.64
CA ASP A 99 -33.74 -5.64 19.48
C ASP A 99 -34.02 -4.15 19.19
N GLU A 100 -32.96 -3.35 18.96
CA GLU A 100 -33.10 -2.07 18.25
C GLU A 100 -32.87 -2.32 16.76
N GLU A 101 -33.95 -2.58 16.00
CA GLU A 101 -33.93 -2.57 14.54
C GLU A 101 -33.44 -1.20 14.06
N ILE A 102 -32.21 -1.15 13.53
CA ILE A 102 -31.69 0.02 12.83
C ILE A 102 -32.42 0.05 11.48
N GLU A 103 -33.37 0.98 11.31
CA GLU A 103 -33.96 1.26 10.00
C GLU A 103 -32.84 1.75 9.06
N ASP A 104 -32.49 0.90 8.07
CA ASP A 104 -31.62 1.28 6.96
C ASP A 104 -32.30 2.41 6.18
N GLU A 105 -31.92 3.67 6.45
CA GLU A 105 -32.31 4.80 5.60
C GLU A 105 -31.65 4.63 4.22
N ASP A 106 -32.48 4.27 3.22
CA ASP A 106 -32.14 4.14 1.81
C ASP A 106 -31.25 5.31 1.35
N PHE A 107 -29.99 4.99 1.02
CA PHE A 107 -29.06 5.94 0.41
C PHE A 107 -29.45 6.12 -1.07
N GLU A 108 -30.30 7.12 -1.36
CA GLU A 108 -30.63 7.50 -2.73
C GLU A 108 -29.36 8.03 -3.44
N GLU A 109 -28.84 7.23 -4.36
CA GLU A 109 -27.75 7.58 -5.26
C GLU A 109 -28.28 8.58 -6.31
N GLU A 110 -28.12 9.88 -6.04
CA GLU A 110 -28.48 10.94 -6.98
C GLU A 110 -27.48 10.95 -8.16
N ASP A 111 -27.84 10.22 -9.21
CA ASP A 111 -27.18 10.19 -10.52
C ASP A 111 -27.35 11.55 -11.21
N GLU A 112 -26.46 12.51 -10.93
CA GLU A 112 -26.41 13.78 -11.68
C GLU A 112 -25.56 13.61 -12.95
N ALA A 113 -26.21 13.16 -14.01
CA ALA A 113 -25.77 13.35 -15.39
C ALA A 113 -26.19 14.74 -15.89
N ALA A 114 -25.23 15.64 -16.13
CA ALA A 114 -25.36 16.80 -17.03
C ALA A 114 -24.01 17.28 -17.58
#